data_AF-A0A730C1I0-F1
#
_entry.id   AF-A0A730C1I0-F1
#
_cell.length_a   1.000
_cell.length_b   1.000
_cell.length_c   1.000
_cell.angle_alpha   90.00
_cell.angle_beta   90.00
_cell.angle_gamma   90.00
#
_symmetry.space_group_name_H-M   'P 1'
#
loop_
_entity.id
_entity.type
_entity.pdbx_description
1 polymer ?
#
loop_
_entity_poly.entity_id
_entity_poly.type
_entity_poly.pdbx_seq_one_letter_code
_entity_poly.pdbx_strand_id
1 'polypeptide(L)'
;MSDERYQQRQQKVKDRVDARIAQAQEERGIIIVFTGNGKGKTTAAFGTAARAVGHGKNVGVVQFIKGTWPNGERNLLEPHGVEFQVMATGFTWETQNREADTAACMAVWQHGKRMLADPLLDMVVLDELTYMVAYDYLPLEEVISALNARPGHQTVIITGRGCHRDILDLADTVSELRPVKHAFDAGVKAQMGIDY
;
A
#
# COMPACT_ATOMS: atom_id res chain seq x y z
N MET A 1 -36.93 8.40 -22.99
CA MET A 1 -35.97 9.49 -23.28
C MET A 1 -35.65 9.41 -24.76
N SER A 2 -35.61 10.51 -25.50
CA SER A 2 -35.16 10.46 -26.90
C SER A 2 -33.65 10.20 -26.96
N ASP A 3 -33.21 9.47 -27.98
CA ASP A 3 -31.80 9.12 -28.18
C ASP A 3 -30.89 10.36 -28.24
N GLU A 4 -31.38 11.47 -28.80
CA GLU A 4 -30.68 12.75 -28.83
C GLU A 4 -30.40 13.31 -27.41
N ARG A 5 -31.38 13.23 -26.49
CA ARG A 5 -31.19 13.70 -25.11
C ARG A 5 -30.19 12.82 -24.36
N TYR A 6 -30.16 11.52 -24.65
CA TYR A 6 -29.16 10.62 -24.11
C TYR A 6 -27.76 10.95 -24.62
N GLN A 7 -27.60 11.11 -25.94
CA GLN A 7 -26.32 11.47 -26.57
C GLN A 7 -25.77 12.79 -26.04
N GLN A 8 -26.60 13.83 -25.94
CA GLN A 8 -26.18 15.13 -25.38
C GLN A 8 -25.71 15.02 -23.92
N ARG A 9 -26.36 14.17 -23.11
CA ARG A 9 -25.95 13.94 -21.73
C ARG A 9 -24.61 13.21 -21.66
N GLN A 10 -24.40 12.19 -22.49
CA GLN A 10 -23.12 11.48 -22.56
C GLN A 10 -22.00 12.38 -23.07
N GLN A 11 -22.28 13.23 -24.06
CA GLN A 11 -21.30 14.19 -24.57
C GLN A 11 -20.83 15.17 -23.50
N LYS A 12 -21.74 15.71 -22.68
CA LYS A 12 -21.36 16.57 -21.54
C LYS A 12 -20.48 15.86 -20.51
N VAL A 13 -20.72 14.56 -20.28
CA VAL A 13 -19.86 13.75 -19.41
C VAL A 13 -18.49 13.59 -20.04
N LYS A 14 -18.43 13.24 -21.33
CA LYS A 14 -17.18 13.12 -22.10
C LYS A 14 -16.37 14.41 -22.06
N ASP A 15 -16.96 15.55 -22.42
CA ASP A 15 -16.26 16.84 -22.47
C ASP A 15 -15.68 17.23 -21.10
N ARG A 16 -16.42 16.95 -20.02
CA ARG A 16 -15.95 17.20 -18.65
C ARG A 16 -14.78 16.27 -18.27
N VAL A 17 -14.81 15.02 -18.70
CA VAL A 17 -13.72 14.06 -18.46
C VAL A 17 -12.50 14.46 -19.28
N ASP A 18 -12.67 14.74 -20.57
CA ASP A 18 -11.59 15.16 -21.49
C ASP A 18 -10.91 16.44 -20.99
N ALA A 19 -11.67 17.43 -20.51
CA ALA A 19 -11.11 18.65 -19.94
C ALA A 19 -10.26 18.38 -18.69
N ARG A 20 -10.65 17.42 -17.84
CA ARG A 20 -9.86 17.03 -16.66
C ARG A 20 -8.60 16.26 -17.05
N ILE A 21 -8.69 15.39 -18.05
CA ILE A 21 -7.52 14.68 -18.60
C ILE A 21 -6.51 15.68 -19.17
N ALA A 22 -6.98 16.65 -19.96
CA ALA A 22 -6.12 17.68 -20.55
C ALA A 22 -5.42 18.57 -19.50
N GLN A 23 -5.99 18.70 -18.29
CA GLN A 23 -5.37 19.44 -17.18
C GLN A 23 -4.30 18.64 -16.44
N ALA A 24 -4.41 17.30 -16.40
CA ALA A 24 -3.47 16.43 -15.70
C ALA A 24 -2.37 15.96 -16.67
N GLN A 25 -1.23 16.64 -16.65
CA GLN A 25 -0.11 16.40 -17.60
C GLN A 25 1.17 15.89 -16.93
N GLU A 26 1.20 15.81 -15.60
CA GLU A 26 2.37 15.31 -14.86
C GLU A 26 2.44 13.78 -14.91
N GLU A 27 3.60 13.25 -15.32
CA GLU A 27 3.97 11.85 -15.16
C GLU A 27 5.09 11.75 -14.13
N ARG A 28 4.76 11.25 -12.93
CA ARG A 28 5.70 11.07 -11.81
C ARG A 28 5.25 9.94 -10.90
N GLY A 29 6.16 9.52 -10.02
CA GLY A 29 5.83 8.65 -8.90
C GLY A 29 4.95 9.37 -7.88
N ILE A 30 4.03 8.61 -7.28
CA ILE A 30 3.09 9.13 -6.28
C ILE A 30 3.13 8.30 -4.99
N ILE A 31 2.61 8.85 -3.90
CA ILE A 31 2.35 8.11 -2.66
C ILE A 31 0.87 7.79 -2.58
N ILE A 32 0.55 6.50 -2.43
CA ILE A 32 -0.79 5.97 -2.24
C ILE A 32 -0.91 5.42 -0.83
N VAL A 33 -1.93 5.85 -0.09
CA VAL A 33 -2.24 5.31 1.24
C VAL A 33 -3.59 4.61 1.20
N PHE A 34 -3.59 3.31 1.53
CA PHE A 34 -4.80 2.57 1.84
C PHE A 34 -4.93 2.42 3.35
N THR A 35 -5.82 3.19 3.96
CA THR A 35 -6.06 3.17 5.41
C THR A 35 -7.51 2.84 5.77
N GLY A 36 -7.93 3.01 7.01
CA GLY A 36 -9.28 2.71 7.50
C GLY A 36 -9.46 1.27 8.00
N ASN A 37 -10.55 1.05 8.73
CA ASN A 37 -10.78 -0.21 9.46
C ASN A 37 -11.30 -1.35 8.59
N GLY A 38 -11.83 -1.06 7.41
CA GLY A 38 -12.36 -2.03 6.45
C GLY A 38 -11.29 -2.94 5.84
N LYS A 39 -11.71 -4.14 5.46
CA LYS A 39 -10.92 -5.09 4.67
C LYS A 39 -10.71 -4.53 3.27
N GLY A 40 -9.49 -4.68 2.75
CA GLY A 40 -9.16 -4.35 1.37
C GLY A 40 -7.84 -3.61 1.14
N LYS A 41 -7.18 -3.12 2.22
CA LYS A 41 -5.98 -2.27 2.12
C LYS A 41 -4.79 -3.02 1.48
N THR A 42 -4.34 -4.08 2.13
CA THR A 42 -3.25 -4.94 1.64
C THR A 42 -3.59 -5.55 0.27
N THR A 43 -4.81 -6.04 0.09
CA THR A 43 -5.22 -6.63 -1.20
C THR A 43 -5.28 -5.59 -2.33
N ALA A 44 -5.64 -4.33 -2.05
CA ALA A 44 -5.58 -3.26 -3.05
C ALA A 44 -4.12 -2.89 -3.39
N ALA A 45 -3.23 -2.86 -2.39
CA ALA A 45 -1.81 -2.68 -2.62
C ALA A 45 -1.23 -3.80 -3.51
N PHE A 46 -1.49 -5.06 -3.19
CA PHE A 46 -1.02 -6.19 -4.01
C PHE A 46 -1.73 -6.33 -5.35
N GLY A 47 -3.00 -5.94 -5.46
CA GLY A 47 -3.67 -5.82 -6.76
C GLY A 47 -3.03 -4.76 -7.65
N THR A 48 -2.53 -3.68 -7.04
CA THR A 48 -1.79 -2.63 -7.75
C THR A 48 -0.38 -3.11 -8.12
N ALA A 49 0.31 -3.83 -7.24
CA ALA A 49 1.58 -4.47 -7.54
C ALA A 49 1.45 -5.49 -8.69
N ALA A 50 0.42 -6.34 -8.66
CA ALA A 50 0.13 -7.29 -9.74
C ALA A 50 -0.12 -6.59 -11.08
N ARG A 51 -0.83 -5.44 -11.07
CA ARG A 51 -1.00 -4.62 -12.27
C ARG A 51 0.34 -4.09 -12.79
N ALA A 52 1.22 -3.63 -11.91
CA ALA A 52 2.54 -3.12 -12.28
C ALA A 52 3.39 -4.24 -12.92
N VAL A 53 3.47 -5.40 -12.27
CA VAL A 53 4.18 -6.59 -12.78
C VAL A 53 3.62 -7.05 -14.13
N GLY A 54 2.30 -7.02 -14.30
CA GLY A 54 1.65 -7.34 -15.59
C GLY A 54 2.06 -6.42 -16.74
N HIS A 55 2.61 -5.24 -16.45
CA HIS A 55 3.20 -4.31 -17.42
C HIS A 55 4.74 -4.32 -17.40
N GLY A 56 5.37 -5.34 -16.82
CA GLY A 56 6.82 -5.48 -16.77
C GLY A 56 7.52 -4.49 -15.85
N LYS A 57 6.81 -3.92 -14.87
CA LYS A 57 7.39 -3.00 -13.88
C LYS A 57 7.98 -3.74 -12.69
N ASN A 58 9.03 -3.17 -12.12
CA ASN A 58 9.75 -3.75 -10.99
C ASN A 58 9.11 -3.31 -9.67
N VAL A 59 8.85 -4.27 -8.79
CA VAL A 59 8.19 -4.03 -7.50
C VAL A 59 9.04 -4.61 -6.36
N GLY A 60 9.22 -3.81 -5.30
CA GLY A 60 9.75 -4.26 -4.02
C GLY A 60 8.69 -4.18 -2.93
N VAL A 61 8.69 -5.12 -1.99
CA VAL A 61 7.69 -5.22 -0.93
C VAL A 61 8.36 -5.39 0.42
N VAL A 62 7.93 -4.57 1.38
CA VAL A 62 8.18 -4.76 2.81
C VAL A 62 6.87 -5.02 3.53
N GLN A 63 6.79 -6.10 4.31
CA GLN A 63 5.64 -6.43 5.16
C GLN A 63 6.04 -6.43 6.63
N PHE A 64 5.41 -5.57 7.43
CA PHE A 64 5.80 -5.35 8.83
C PHE A 64 5.15 -6.29 9.86
N ILE A 65 4.20 -7.16 9.47
CA ILE A 65 3.47 -8.03 10.41
C ILE A 65 3.31 -9.49 9.96
N LYS A 66 3.18 -9.77 8.66
CA LYS A 66 2.64 -11.05 8.14
C LYS A 66 3.70 -12.17 7.97
N GLY A 67 4.48 -12.48 9.01
CA GLY A 67 5.60 -13.45 8.92
C GLY A 67 5.25 -14.93 9.06
N THR A 68 4.16 -15.30 9.75
CA THR A 68 3.95 -16.70 10.18
C THR A 68 2.84 -17.46 9.45
N TRP A 69 1.94 -16.76 8.75
CA TRP A 69 0.84 -17.39 8.01
C TRP A 69 1.21 -17.59 6.54
N PRO A 70 0.64 -18.62 5.86
CA PRO A 70 0.71 -18.70 4.40
C PRO A 70 0.26 -17.38 3.76
N ASN A 71 0.94 -16.96 2.70
CA ASN A 71 0.73 -15.65 2.08
C ASN A 71 0.54 -15.84 0.57
N GLY A 72 -0.71 -15.76 0.12
CA GLY A 72 -1.06 -15.98 -1.28
C GLY A 72 -0.43 -14.95 -2.24
N GLU A 73 -0.36 -13.69 -1.83
CA GLU A 73 0.21 -12.61 -2.65
C GLU A 73 1.70 -12.81 -2.88
N ARG A 74 2.46 -13.18 -1.84
CA ARG A 74 3.87 -13.52 -1.95
C ARG A 74 4.10 -14.73 -2.84
N ASN A 75 3.36 -15.82 -2.60
CA ASN A 75 3.49 -17.05 -3.39
C ASN A 75 3.30 -16.82 -4.90
N LEU A 76 2.44 -15.85 -5.26
CA LEU A 76 2.19 -15.48 -6.65
C LEU A 76 3.25 -14.53 -7.22
N LEU A 77 3.60 -13.47 -6.48
CA LEU A 77 4.40 -12.36 -7.01
C LEU A 77 5.91 -12.58 -6.90
N GLU A 78 6.38 -13.28 -5.87
CA GLU A 78 7.82 -13.55 -5.67
C GLU A 78 8.44 -14.32 -6.85
N PRO A 79 7.79 -15.37 -7.43
CA PRO A 79 8.28 -16.02 -8.65
C PRO A 79 8.38 -15.11 -9.88
N HIS A 80 7.68 -13.97 -9.88
CA HIS A 80 7.74 -12.97 -10.95
C HIS A 80 8.82 -11.91 -10.71
N GLY A 81 9.72 -12.14 -9.74
CA GLY A 81 10.85 -11.25 -9.45
C GLY A 81 10.53 -10.11 -8.48
N VAL A 82 9.36 -10.12 -7.84
CA VAL A 82 9.03 -9.16 -6.78
C VAL A 82 9.79 -9.53 -5.52
N GLU A 83 10.64 -8.63 -5.02
CA GLU A 83 11.39 -8.86 -3.78
C GLU A 83 10.46 -8.70 -2.56
N PHE A 84 10.46 -9.67 -1.65
CA PHE A 84 9.73 -9.59 -0.37
C PHE A 84 10.69 -9.56 0.82
N GLN A 85 10.51 -8.57 1.69
CA GLN A 85 11.18 -8.44 2.96
C GLN A 85 10.12 -8.42 4.06
N VAL A 86 10.16 -9.42 4.93
CA VAL A 86 9.10 -9.64 5.92
C VAL A 86 9.72 -9.54 7.30
N MET A 87 9.08 -8.79 8.18
CA MET A 87 9.48 -8.71 9.58
C MET A 87 9.41 -10.10 10.22
N ALA A 88 10.52 -10.53 10.81
CA ALA A 88 10.70 -11.90 11.30
C ALA A 88 9.89 -12.21 12.57
N THR A 89 9.50 -11.17 13.31
CA THR A 89 8.62 -11.27 14.48
C THR A 89 7.18 -11.32 14.00
N GLY A 90 6.37 -12.22 14.57
CA GLY A 90 4.94 -12.29 14.29
C GLY A 90 4.20 -11.03 14.75
N PHE A 91 2.90 -11.15 15.02
CA PHE A 91 2.14 -10.03 15.55
C PHE A 91 2.78 -9.49 16.84
N THR A 92 3.06 -8.18 16.87
CA THR A 92 3.65 -7.40 17.98
C THR A 92 2.85 -7.48 19.30
N TRP A 93 1.72 -8.18 19.31
CA TRP A 93 0.83 -8.38 20.44
C TRP A 93 1.09 -9.70 21.18
N GLU A 94 1.80 -10.64 20.55
CA GLU A 94 2.16 -11.92 21.15
C GLU A 94 3.55 -11.86 21.82
N THR A 95 4.45 -11.04 21.26
CA THR A 95 5.76 -10.74 21.83
C THR A 95 5.63 -9.69 22.95
N GLN A 96 5.85 -10.11 24.20
CA GLN A 96 5.96 -9.18 25.34
C GLN A 96 7.31 -8.43 25.38
N ASN A 97 7.98 -8.23 24.24
CA ASN A 97 9.32 -7.64 24.17
C ASN A 97 9.39 -6.52 23.10
N ARG A 98 9.12 -5.30 23.56
CA ARG A 98 9.18 -4.07 22.75
C ARG A 98 10.55 -3.87 22.08
N GLU A 99 11.64 -4.17 22.79
CA GLU A 99 13.00 -3.95 22.27
C GLU A 99 13.30 -4.87 21.08
N ALA A 100 12.91 -6.14 21.18
CA ALA A 100 13.06 -7.09 20.08
C ALA A 100 12.20 -6.71 18.87
N ASP A 101 10.96 -6.27 19.08
CA ASP A 101 10.06 -5.83 18.01
C ASP A 101 10.58 -4.54 17.34
N THR A 102 11.07 -3.56 18.11
CA THR A 102 11.74 -2.37 17.57
C THR A 102 12.96 -2.76 16.73
N ALA A 103 13.81 -3.66 17.22
CA ALA A 103 15.00 -4.09 16.49
C ALA A 103 14.65 -4.80 15.17
N ALA A 104 13.64 -5.67 15.18
CA ALA A 104 13.16 -6.36 13.99
C ALA A 104 12.52 -5.39 12.97
N CYS A 105 11.74 -4.41 13.46
CA CYS A 105 11.20 -3.33 12.64
C CYS A 105 12.32 -2.51 11.98
N MET A 106 13.32 -2.08 12.75
CA MET A 106 14.44 -1.29 12.22
C MET A 106 15.30 -2.07 11.24
N ALA A 107 15.45 -3.39 11.44
CA ALA A 107 16.15 -4.27 10.51
C ALA A 107 15.42 -4.37 9.16
N VAL A 108 14.12 -4.68 9.16
CA VAL A 108 13.34 -4.75 7.92
C VAL A 108 13.21 -3.37 7.24
N TRP A 109 13.18 -2.30 8.04
CA TRP A 109 13.19 -0.93 7.52
C TRP A 109 14.46 -0.58 6.75
N GLN A 110 15.61 -1.18 7.05
CA GLN A 110 16.81 -0.97 6.21
C GLN A 110 16.59 -1.47 4.78
N HIS A 111 15.85 -2.57 4.60
CA HIS A 111 15.47 -3.02 3.27
C HIS A 111 14.46 -2.06 2.63
N GLY A 112 13.51 -1.53 3.41
CA GLY A 112 12.59 -0.49 2.95
C GLY A 112 13.32 0.75 2.43
N LYS A 113 14.31 1.27 3.17
CA LYS A 113 15.15 2.39 2.74
C LYS A 113 15.93 2.07 1.47
N ARG A 114 16.51 0.86 1.36
CA ARG A 114 17.19 0.43 0.13
C ARG A 114 16.24 0.45 -1.06
N MET A 115 15.04 -0.13 -0.91
CA MET A 115 14.04 -0.15 -1.98
C MET A 115 13.59 1.27 -2.37
N LEU A 116 13.35 2.14 -1.37
CA LEU A 116 12.96 3.54 -1.60
C LEU A 116 14.05 4.38 -2.26
N ALA A 117 15.32 3.97 -2.16
CA ALA A 117 16.45 4.64 -2.80
C ALA A 117 16.82 4.03 -4.17
N ASP A 118 16.21 2.91 -4.56
CA ASP A 118 16.57 2.17 -5.77
C ASP A 118 15.85 2.74 -7.01
N PRO A 119 16.58 3.35 -7.97
CA PRO A 119 15.98 3.90 -9.18
C PRO A 119 15.51 2.83 -10.18
N LEU A 120 15.76 1.54 -9.93
CA LEU A 120 15.27 0.45 -10.77
C LEU A 120 13.89 -0.06 -10.34
N LEU A 121 13.44 0.25 -9.12
CA LEU A 121 12.10 -0.10 -8.65
C LEU A 121 11.10 0.98 -9.04
N ASP A 122 10.12 0.61 -9.86
CA ASP A 122 9.00 1.49 -10.21
C ASP A 122 8.02 1.64 -9.05
N MET A 123 7.90 0.61 -8.20
CA MET A 123 6.94 0.57 -7.10
C MET A 123 7.52 -0.05 -5.83
N VAL A 124 7.24 0.57 -4.68
CA VAL A 124 7.54 0.01 -3.35
C VAL A 124 6.25 -0.10 -2.55
N VAL A 125 5.98 -1.30 -2.01
CA VAL A 125 4.86 -1.53 -1.09
C VAL A 125 5.40 -1.61 0.34
N LEU A 126 4.86 -0.77 1.22
CA LEU A 126 5.14 -0.74 2.66
C LEU A 126 3.87 -1.19 3.40
N ASP A 127 3.66 -2.50 3.44
CA ASP A 127 2.43 -3.13 3.95
C ASP A 127 2.44 -3.17 5.49
N GLU A 128 1.40 -2.60 6.10
CA GLU A 128 1.20 -2.44 7.54
C GLU A 128 2.23 -1.54 8.24
N LEU A 129 2.89 -0.64 7.48
CA LEU A 129 3.84 0.37 7.99
C LEU A 129 3.24 1.25 9.10
N THR A 130 1.96 1.59 8.98
CA THR A 130 1.28 2.53 9.88
C THR A 130 1.43 2.16 11.36
N TYR A 131 1.41 0.88 11.70
CA TYR A 131 1.58 0.43 13.09
C TYR A 131 2.99 0.63 13.62
N MET A 132 4.00 0.55 12.77
CA MET A 132 5.39 0.75 13.19
C MET A 132 5.62 2.19 13.66
N VAL A 133 4.98 3.16 13.00
CA VAL A 133 5.00 4.56 13.42
C VAL A 133 4.09 4.77 14.63
N ALA A 134 2.85 4.24 14.61
CA ALA A 134 1.88 4.46 15.69
C ALA A 134 2.31 3.86 17.04
N TYR A 135 3.16 2.84 17.05
CA TYR A 135 3.69 2.19 18.26
C TYR A 135 5.15 2.59 18.59
N ASP A 136 5.67 3.62 17.93
CA ASP A 136 7.04 4.11 18.06
C ASP A 136 8.13 3.03 17.88
N TYR A 137 7.89 2.07 16.99
CA TYR A 137 8.91 1.12 16.53
C TYR A 137 9.78 1.68 15.42
N LEU A 138 9.22 2.63 14.65
CA LEU A 138 9.88 3.31 13.54
C LEU A 138 9.65 4.82 13.67
N PRO A 139 10.71 5.64 13.77
CA PRO A 139 10.56 7.09 13.84
C PRO A 139 9.89 7.65 12.58
N LEU A 140 8.95 8.57 12.76
CA LEU A 140 8.20 9.18 11.66
C LEU A 140 9.12 9.90 10.67
N GLU A 141 10.13 10.60 11.18
CA GLU A 141 11.08 11.37 10.39
C GLU A 141 11.89 10.48 9.42
N GLU A 142 12.20 9.24 9.80
CA GLU A 142 12.87 8.27 8.92
C GLU A 142 11.98 7.95 7.72
N VAL A 143 10.67 7.75 7.95
CA VAL A 143 9.69 7.48 6.89
C VAL A 143 9.56 8.68 5.96
N ILE A 144 9.31 9.87 6.52
CA ILE A 144 9.11 11.10 5.73
C ILE A 144 10.36 11.44 4.90
N SER A 145 11.54 11.33 5.50
CA SER A 145 12.80 11.59 4.79
C SER A 145 13.03 10.62 3.64
N ALA A 146 12.80 9.31 3.86
CA ALA A 146 12.98 8.30 2.82
C ALA A 146 11.97 8.48 1.67
N LEU A 147 10.70 8.77 1.99
CA LEU A 147 9.67 9.04 0.99
C LEU A 147 10.02 10.27 0.13
N ASN A 148 10.50 11.36 0.74
CA ASN A 148 10.87 12.57 0.01
C ASN A 148 12.13 12.41 -0.85
N ALA A 149 13.06 11.56 -0.43
CA ALA A 149 14.33 11.34 -1.14
C ALA A 149 14.25 10.30 -2.27
N ARG A 150 13.10 9.63 -2.44
CA ARG A 150 12.93 8.54 -3.41
C ARG A 150 13.10 9.01 -4.87
N PRO A 151 13.42 8.10 -5.82
CA PRO A 151 13.43 8.41 -7.24
C PRO A 151 12.09 9.02 -7.71
N GLY A 152 12.16 10.11 -8.50
CA GLY A 152 10.97 10.88 -8.87
C GLY A 152 9.89 10.11 -9.66
N HIS A 153 10.23 8.97 -10.26
CA HIS A 153 9.29 8.10 -10.98
C HIS A 153 8.68 7.00 -10.09
N GLN A 154 9.24 6.77 -8.91
CA GLN A 154 8.88 5.64 -8.05
C GLN A 154 7.59 5.93 -7.28
N THR A 155 6.63 5.01 -7.40
CA THR A 155 5.37 5.03 -6.65
C THR A 155 5.52 4.24 -5.35
N VAL A 156 4.98 4.77 -4.25
CA VAL A 156 4.99 4.09 -2.95
C VAL A 156 3.56 3.82 -2.51
N ILE A 157 3.27 2.59 -2.10
CA ILE A 157 1.98 2.21 -1.52
C ILE A 157 2.17 1.90 -0.05
N ILE A 158 1.48 2.62 0.82
CA ILE A 158 1.48 2.43 2.26
C ILE A 158 0.12 1.87 2.68
N THR A 159 0.13 0.85 3.53
CA THR A 159 -1.11 0.28 4.07
C THR A 159 -1.14 0.28 5.59
N GLY A 160 -2.37 0.23 6.10
CA GLY A 160 -2.67 -0.11 7.49
C GLY A 160 -3.57 0.91 8.17
N ARG A 161 -3.95 0.63 9.41
CA ARG A 161 -4.92 1.45 10.15
C ARG A 161 -4.21 2.61 10.86
N GLY A 162 -4.92 3.72 11.05
CA GLY A 162 -4.41 4.83 11.87
C GLY A 162 -3.13 5.45 11.31
N CYS A 163 -3.08 5.70 10.00
CA CYS A 163 -1.92 6.33 9.38
C CYS A 163 -1.61 7.69 10.01
N HIS A 164 -0.34 7.96 10.30
CA HIS A 164 0.09 9.23 10.87
C HIS A 164 -0.30 10.40 9.93
N ARG A 165 -0.75 11.51 10.51
CA ARG A 165 -1.24 12.67 9.75
C ARG A 165 -0.22 13.18 8.72
N ASP A 166 1.04 13.29 9.11
CA ASP A 166 2.08 13.80 8.22
C ASP A 166 2.33 12.88 7.01
N ILE A 167 2.09 11.57 7.14
CA ILE A 167 2.15 10.64 6.00
C ILE A 167 0.92 10.84 5.10
N LEU A 168 -0.26 11.10 5.68
CA LEU A 168 -1.47 11.40 4.92
C LEU A 168 -1.36 12.72 4.17
N ASP A 169 -0.82 13.76 4.81
CA ASP A 169 -0.61 15.08 4.22
C ASP A 169 0.45 15.04 3.10
N LEU A 170 1.43 14.11 3.20
CA LEU A 170 2.42 13.86 2.16
C LEU A 170 1.88 13.04 0.98
N ALA A 171 0.79 12.29 1.16
CA ALA A 171 0.29 11.37 0.16
C ALA A 171 -0.49 12.08 -0.97
N ASP A 172 -0.24 11.67 -2.22
CA ASP A 172 -0.99 12.17 -3.37
C ASP A 172 -2.39 11.54 -3.47
N THR A 173 -2.53 10.30 -2.98
CA THR A 173 -3.79 9.56 -3.01
C THR A 173 -4.01 8.86 -1.68
N VAL A 174 -5.13 9.15 -1.03
CA VAL A 174 -5.56 8.46 0.20
C VAL A 174 -6.93 7.86 -0.03
N SER A 175 -7.08 6.58 0.31
CA SER A 175 -8.37 5.90 0.36
C SER A 175 -8.58 5.30 1.74
N GLU A 176 -9.61 5.78 2.43
CA GLU A 176 -10.05 5.22 3.70
C GLU A 176 -11.10 4.13 3.45
N LEU A 177 -10.73 2.88 3.75
CA LEU A 177 -11.64 1.75 3.66
C LEU A 177 -12.53 1.74 4.90
N ARG A 178 -13.75 2.26 4.75
CA ARG A 178 -14.78 2.21 5.80
C ARG A 178 -15.38 0.79 5.92
N PRO A 179 -15.42 0.18 7.12
CA PRO A 179 -16.05 -1.12 7.32
C PRO A 179 -17.58 -1.00 7.34
N VAL A 180 -18.21 -0.87 6.17
CA VAL A 180 -19.69 -0.79 6.09
C VAL A 180 -20.35 -2.08 6.59
N LYS A 181 -19.72 -3.22 6.29
CA LYS A 181 -20.09 -4.55 6.82
C LYS A 181 -18.85 -5.45 6.72
N HIS A 182 -18.69 -6.38 7.67
CA HIS A 182 -17.65 -7.39 7.62
C HIS A 182 -18.21 -8.78 7.98
N ALA A 183 -17.77 -9.83 7.29
CA ALA A 183 -18.30 -11.19 7.51
C ALA A 183 -17.90 -11.76 8.89
N PHE A 184 -16.76 -11.33 9.42
CA PHE A 184 -16.32 -11.65 10.78
C PHE A 184 -17.35 -11.27 11.85
N ASP A 185 -18.03 -10.13 11.70
CA ASP A 185 -19.07 -9.67 12.64
C ASP A 185 -20.29 -10.60 12.64
N ALA A 186 -20.46 -11.41 11.60
CA ALA A 186 -21.47 -12.46 11.48
C ALA A 186 -20.94 -13.87 11.84
N GLY A 187 -19.74 -13.97 12.42
CA GLY A 187 -19.14 -15.24 12.86
C GLY A 187 -18.44 -16.05 11.77
N VAL A 188 -18.22 -15.48 10.58
CA VAL A 188 -17.46 -16.15 9.51
C VAL A 188 -15.96 -16.11 9.85
N LYS A 189 -15.31 -17.27 9.86
CA LYS A 189 -13.88 -17.44 10.15
C LYS A 189 -13.01 -16.99 8.97
N ALA A 190 -11.74 -16.69 9.23
CA ALA A 190 -10.76 -16.42 8.19
C ALA A 190 -10.57 -17.62 7.25
N GLN A 191 -10.45 -17.37 5.95
CA GLN A 191 -10.34 -18.39 4.91
C GLN A 191 -9.13 -18.12 4.00
N MET A 192 -8.39 -19.18 3.70
CA MET A 192 -7.31 -19.15 2.71
C MET A 192 -7.85 -18.74 1.32
N GLY A 193 -7.15 -17.84 0.65
CA GLY A 193 -7.53 -17.24 -0.63
C GLY A 193 -8.52 -16.08 -0.53
N ILE A 194 -8.98 -15.73 0.68
CA ILE A 194 -9.90 -14.59 0.92
C ILE A 194 -9.29 -13.62 1.93
N ASP A 195 -8.91 -14.12 3.10
CA ASP A 195 -8.41 -13.32 4.22
C ASP A 195 -6.89 -13.39 4.36
N TYR A 196 -6.28 -14.47 3.84
CA TYR A 196 -4.84 -14.69 3.73
C TYR A 196 -4.51 -15.68 2.60
#